data_AF-A0AAV0GW56-F1
#
_entry.id   AF-A0AAV0GW56-F1
#
_cell.length_a   1.000
_cell.length_b   1.000
_cell.length_c   1.000
_cell.angle_alpha   90.00
_cell.angle_beta   90.00
_cell.angle_gamma   90.00
#
_symmetry.space_group_name_H-M   'P 1'
#
loop_
_entity.id
_entity.type
_entity.pdbx_description
1 polymer ?
#
loop_
_entity_poly.entity_id
_entity_poly.type
_entity_poly.pdbx_seq_one_letter_code
_entity_poly.pdbx_strand_id
1 'polypeptide(L)' 'MVMHFEDSVDVGLDPSAVTLREGDGESASRVCLAFAGNGDENELTIIGTQQHRGLRVYYDINGQKLAFAAGGC' A
#
# COMPACT_ATOMS: atom_id res chain seq x y z
N MET A 1 -5.75 3.08 -7.55
CA MET A 1 -5.50 1.64 -7.28
C MET A 1 -6.32 1.27 -6.07
N VAL A 2 -6.88 0.06 -6.02
CA VAL A 2 -7.71 -0.40 -4.90
C VAL A 2 -7.18 -1.76 -4.43
N MET A 3 -7.11 -1.94 -3.12
CA MET A 3 -6.91 -3.25 -2.51
C MET A 3 -8.28 -3.79 -2.09
N HIS A 4 -8.65 -4.93 -2.64
CA HIS A 4 -9.90 -5.61 -2.33
C HIS A 4 -9.65 -6.65 -1.25
N PHE A 5 -10.38 -6.55 -0.15
CA PHE A 5 -10.32 -7.51 0.96
C PHE A 5 -11.64 -8.27 1.09
N GLU A 6 -11.65 -9.27 1.97
CA GLU A 6 -12.84 -9.98 2.37
C GLU A 6 -13.92 -9.02 2.89
N ASP A 7 -15.17 -9.50 2.96
CA ASP A 7 -16.34 -8.72 3.39
C ASP A 7 -16.61 -7.45 2.55
N SER A 8 -16.15 -7.43 1.30
CA SER A 8 -16.31 -6.29 0.36
C SER A 8 -15.66 -4.99 0.86
N VAL A 9 -14.56 -5.11 1.61
CA VAL A 9 -13.78 -3.95 2.07
C VAL A 9 -12.82 -3.52 0.96
N ASP A 10 -13.05 -2.33 0.42
CA ASP A 10 -12.21 -1.71 -0.58
C ASP A 10 -11.36 -0.59 0.04
N VAL A 11 -10.03 -0.74 -0.05
CA VAL A 11 -9.09 0.27 0.41
C VAL A 11 -8.49 0.99 -0.79
N GLY A 12 -8.90 2.24 -0.96
CA GLY A 12 -8.31 3.13 -1.97
C GLY A 12 -6.90 3.53 -1.61
N LEU A 13 -5.97 3.38 -2.56
CA LEU A 13 -4.59 3.85 -2.42
C LEU A 13 -4.40 5.17 -3.16
N ASP A 14 -3.75 6.11 -2.47
CA ASP A 14 -3.28 7.36 -3.07
C ASP A 14 -2.23 7.06 -4.17
N PRO A 15 -2.15 7.86 -5.25
CA PRO A 15 -1.12 7.69 -6.28
C PRO A 15 0.32 7.62 -5.72
N SER A 16 0.61 8.34 -4.64
CA SER A 16 1.93 8.30 -3.97
C SER A 16 2.21 6.98 -3.23
N ALA A 17 1.18 6.18 -2.94
CA ALA A 17 1.31 4.86 -2.33
C ALA A 17 1.59 3.75 -3.36
N VAL A 18 1.42 4.03 -4.65
CA VAL A 18 1.66 3.08 -5.76
C VAL A 18 2.78 3.51 -6.71
N THR A 19 3.41 4.65 -6.45
CA THR A 19 4.52 5.17 -7.24
C THR A 19 5.73 5.51 -6.36
N LEU A 20 6.91 5.40 -6.96
CA LEU A 20 8.18 5.82 -6.41
C LEU A 20 8.78 6.87 -7.34
N ARG A 21 9.20 7.99 -6.78
CA ARG A 21 9.99 8.97 -7.53
C ARG A 21 11.45 8.55 -7.48
N GLU A 22 12.07 8.46 -8.64
CA GLU A 22 13.48 8.10 -8.77
C GLU A 22 14.32 9.40 -8.79
N GLY A 23 15.16 9.56 -7.77
CA GLY A 23 15.96 10.78 -7.51
C GLY A 23 15.39 11.64 -6.36
N ASP A 24 16.20 12.58 -5.88
CA ASP A 24 15.86 13.46 -4.75
C ASP A 24 15.50 14.88 -5.22
N GLY A 25 14.50 15.49 -4.59
CA GLY A 25 14.12 16.89 -4.78
C GLY A 25 13.60 17.21 -6.19
N GLU A 26 13.93 18.40 -6.69
CA GLU A 26 13.48 18.89 -8.02
C GLU A 26 14.07 18.11 -9.20
N SER A 27 15.08 17.26 -8.95
CA SER A 27 15.76 16.45 -9.96
C SER A 27 15.07 15.11 -10.25
N ALA A 28 13.99 14.79 -9.54
CA ALA A 28 13.20 13.57 -9.75
C ALA A 28 12.47 13.63 -11.10
N SER A 29 13.11 13.11 -12.14
CA SER A 29 12.62 13.12 -13.52
C SER A 29 11.88 11.84 -13.92
N ARG A 30 11.93 10.81 -13.07
CA ARG A 30 11.37 9.48 -13.36
C ARG A 30 10.46 9.02 -12.24
N VAL A 31 9.40 8.33 -12.62
CA VAL A 31 8.42 7.72 -11.72
C VAL A 31 8.36 6.24 -12.03
N CYS A 32 8.58 5.42 -11.01
CA CYS A 32 8.51 3.98 -11.05
C CYS A 32 7.23 3.50 -10.37
N LEU A 33 6.72 2.36 -10.82
CA LEU A 33 5.65 1.66 -10.13
C LEU A 33 6.20 1.01 -8.85
N ALA A 34 5.50 1.14 -7.73
CA ALA A 34 5.89 0.57 -6.44
C ALA A 34 5.52 -0.92 -6.31
N PHE A 35 5.68 -1.69 -7.39
CA PHE A 35 5.43 -3.13 -7.45
C PHE A 35 6.71 -3.85 -7.84
N ALA A 36 7.12 -4.80 -7.00
CA ALA A 36 8.18 -5.73 -7.33
C ALA A 36 7.54 -7.05 -7.77
N GLY A 37 8.06 -7.65 -8.83
CA GLY A 37 7.62 -8.98 -9.25
C GLY A 37 7.89 -10.00 -8.15
N ASN A 38 6.93 -10.90 -7.91
CA ASN A 38 7.13 -12.01 -7.00
C ASN A 38 7.84 -13.17 -7.70
N GLY A 39 8.67 -13.92 -6.97
CA GLY A 39 9.41 -15.08 -7.51
C GLY A 39 8.51 -16.29 -7.79
N ASP A 40 7.40 -16.40 -7.06
CA ASP A 40 6.36 -17.42 -7.20
C ASP A 40 4.98 -16.74 -7.16
N GLU A 41 4.09 -17.11 -8.08
CA GLU A 41 2.72 -16.57 -8.14
C GLU A 41 1.80 -17.11 -7.04
N ASN A 42 2.18 -18.22 -6.39
CA ASN A 42 1.45 -18.81 -5.27
C ASN A 42 1.84 -18.20 -3.92
N GLU A 43 2.85 -17.34 -3.89
CA GLU A 43 3.26 -16.66 -2.68
C GLU A 43 2.35 -15.47 -2.33
N LEU A 44 2.34 -15.13 -1.05
CA LEU A 44 1.52 -14.05 -0.52
C LEU A 44 1.94 -12.68 -1.09
N THR A 45 0.95 -11.84 -1.40
CA THR A 45 1.21 -10.43 -1.72
C THR A 45 1.67 -9.68 -0.47
N ILE A 46 2.77 -8.94 -0.58
CA ILE A 46 3.31 -8.14 0.52
C ILE A 46 2.86 -6.68 0.37
N ILE A 47 2.14 -6.17 1.37
CA ILE A 47 1.80 -4.75 1.49
C ILE A 47 2.90 -4.07 2.31
N GLY A 48 3.73 -3.28 1.62
CA GLY A 48 4.89 -2.61 2.22
C GLY A 48 4.60 -1.23 2.80
N THR A 49 5.64 -0.60 3.35
CA THR A 49 5.57 0.75 3.92
C THR A 49 5.04 1.79 2.93
N GLN A 50 5.31 1.63 1.62
CA GLN A 50 4.79 2.56 0.61
C GLN A 50 3.27 2.51 0.50
N GLN A 51 2.70 1.30 0.45
CA GLN A 51 1.25 1.11 0.35
C GLN A 51 0.53 1.49 1.65
N HIS A 52 1.21 1.45 2.81
CA HIS A 52 0.68 1.96 4.07
C HIS A 52 0.68 3.49 4.19
N ARG A 53 1.33 4.25 3.29
CA ARG A 53 1.33 5.72 3.35
C ARG A 53 -0.09 6.27 3.23
N GLY A 54 -0.41 7.23 4.10
CA GLY A 54 -1.75 7.83 4.13
C GLY A 54 -2.84 6.89 4.62
N LEU A 55 -2.48 5.71 5.15
CA LEU A 55 -3.40 4.80 5.83
C LEU A 55 -3.03 4.70 7.31
N ARG A 56 -4.04 4.61 8.15
CA ARG A 56 -3.90 4.16 9.53
C ARG A 56 -4.40 2.72 9.61
N VAL A 57 -3.53 1.84 10.07
CA VAL A 57 -3.81 0.42 10.20
C VAL A 57 -4.03 0.08 11.67
N TYR A 58 -5.19 -0.51 11.96
CA TYR A 58 -5.56 -0.96 13.29
C TYR A 58 -5.48 -2.49 13.35
N TYR A 59 -4.73 -3.00 14.31
CA TYR A 59 -4.56 -4.42 14.55
C TYR A 59 -5.34 -4.80 15.81
N ASP A 60 -6.45 -5.51 15.63
CA ASP A 60 -7.18 -6.14 16.72
C ASP A 60 -6.72 -7.60 16.85
N ILE A 61 -5.73 -7.80 17.73
CA ILE A 61 -5.13 -9.11 17.95
C ILE A 61 -6.12 -10.08 18.60
N ASN A 62 -6.98 -9.60 19.51
CA ASN A 62 -7.95 -10.45 20.21
C ASN A 62 -9.10 -10.84 19.30
N GLY A 63 -9.57 -9.90 18.47
CA GLY A 63 -10.62 -10.14 17.47
C GLY A 63 -10.11 -10.80 16.18
N GLN A 64 -8.80 -11.01 16.04
CA GLN A 64 -8.12 -11.54 14.84
C GLN A 64 -8.49 -10.75 13.57
N LYS A 65 -8.55 -9.42 13.69
CA LYS A 65 -9.02 -8.52 12.64
C LYS A 65 -8.09 -7.36 12.42
N LEU A 66 -8.23 -6.81 11.22
CA LEU A 66 -7.51 -5.68 10.69
C LEU A 66 -8.55 -4.64 10.26
N ALA A 67 -8.30 -3.38 10.55
CA ALA A 67 -9.11 -2.28 10.02
C ALA A 67 -8.21 -1.20 9.42
N PHE A 68 -8.69 -0.61 8.32
CA PHE A 68 -8.04 0.48 7.64
C PHE A 68 -8.85 1.76 7.83
N ALA A 69 -8.17 2.86 8.09
CA ALA A 69 -8.74 4.20 8.06
C ALA A 69 -7.82 5.13 7.28
N ALA A 70 -8.35 6.27 6.83
CA ALA A 70 -7.51 7.32 6.29
C ALA A 70 -6.49 7.78 7.36
N GLY A 71 -5.21 7.78 6.98
CA GLY A 71 -4.14 8.42 7.73
C GLY A 71 -4.24 9.94 7.62
N GLY A 72 -3.74 10.66 8.63
CA GLY A 72 -3.65 12.12 8.56
C GLY A 72 -2.64 12.55 7.48
N CYS A 73 -2.86 13.74 6.93
CA CYS A 73 -1.94 14.40 5.98
C CYS A 73 -0.71 14.97 6.69
#